data_AF-A0A0P1H959-F1
#
_entry.id   AF-A0A0P1H959-F1
#
_cell.length_a   1.000
_cell.length_b   1.000
_cell.length_c   1.000
_cell.angle_alpha   90.00
_cell.angle_beta   90.00
_cell.angle_gamma   90.00
#
_symmetry.space_group_name_H-M   'P 1'
#
loop_
_entity.id
_entity.type
_entity.pdbx_description
1 polymer ?
#
loop_
_entity_poly.entity_id
_entity_poly.type
_entity_poly.pdbx_seq_one_letter_code
_entity_poly.pdbx_strand_id
1 'polypeptide(L)' 'MMRAERLADGQIKLSGPVWHEVFGEERRLPWARWYRQMYEDCGAPTYLQAAEALEALGDP' A
#
# COMPACT_ATOMS: atom_id res chain seq x y z
N MET A 1 0.25 -11.89 3.50
CA MET A 1 0.57 -10.60 4.13
C MET A 1 0.96 -9.62 3.04
N MET A 2 0.49 -8.38 3.13
CA MET A 2 0.87 -7.30 2.20
C MET A 2 2.27 -6.78 2.50
N ARG A 3 3.02 -6.41 1.47
CA ARG A 3 4.36 -5.81 1.56
C ARG A 3 4.51 -4.69 0.55
N ALA A 4 5.05 -3.56 1.00
CA ALA A 4 5.45 -2.46 0.14
C ALA A 4 6.98 -2.35 0.08
N GLU A 5 7.53 -1.97 -1.06
CA GLU A 5 8.95 -1.68 -1.25
C GLU A 5 9.17 -0.55 -2.27
N ARG A 6 10.23 0.24 -2.06
CA ARG A 6 10.73 1.20 -3.06
C ARG A 6 11.60 0.46 -4.07
N LEU A 7 11.32 0.68 -5.35
CA LEU A 7 12.12 0.19 -6.47
C LEU A 7 13.26 1.17 -6.78
N ALA A 8 14.23 0.72 -7.57
CA ALA A 8 15.42 1.51 -7.90
C ALA A 8 15.12 2.80 -8.70
N ASP A 9 13.97 2.87 -9.35
CA ASP A 9 13.47 4.02 -10.10
C ASP A 9 12.57 4.96 -9.27
N GLY A 10 12.45 4.71 -7.96
CA GLY A 10 11.64 5.52 -7.04
C GLY A 10 10.14 5.17 -7.06
N GLN A 11 9.71 4.17 -7.82
CA GLN A 11 8.34 3.67 -7.74
C GLN A 11 8.13 2.82 -6.48
N ILE A 12 6.89 2.73 -6.03
CA ILE A 12 6.45 1.81 -4.98
C ILE A 12 5.84 0.58 -5.62
N LYS A 13 6.28 -0.59 -5.14
CA LYS A 13 5.62 -1.86 -5.40
C LYS A 13 4.90 -2.32 -4.14
N LEU A 14 3.59 -2.48 -4.24
CA LEU A 14 2.76 -3.12 -3.23
C LEU A 14 2.44 -4.54 -3.70
N SER A 15 2.68 -5.55 -2.87
CA SER A 15 2.51 -6.95 -3.25
C SER A 15 1.89 -7.77 -2.14
N GLY A 16 1.02 -8.70 -2.53
CA GLY A 16 0.41 -9.69 -1.66
C GLY A 16 0.24 -11.03 -2.40
N PRO A 17 -0.42 -12.02 -1.79
CA PRO A 17 -0.57 -13.35 -2.39
C PRO A 17 -1.43 -13.38 -3.66
N VAL A 18 -2.39 -12.45 -3.79
CA VAL A 18 -3.42 -12.48 -4.85
C VAL A 18 -3.29 -11.31 -5.82
N TRP A 19 -2.67 -10.20 -5.40
CA TRP A 19 -2.45 -9.03 -6.25
C TRP A 19 -1.05 -8.44 -6.06
N HIS A 20 -0.66 -7.60 -7.01
CA HIS A 20 0.44 -6.66 -6.86
C HIS A 20 0.18 -5.44 -7.74
N GLU A 21 0.79 -4.32 -7.38
CA GLU A 21 0.65 -3.07 -8.09
C GLU A 21 1.93 -2.24 -7.97
N VAL A 22 2.24 -1.45 -9.01
CA VAL A 22 3.39 -0.54 -9.05
C VAL A 22 2.91 0.85 -9.42
N PHE A 23 3.33 1.84 -8.65
CA PHE A 23 2.86 3.22 -8.77
C PHE A 23 3.90 4.20 -8.22
N GLY A 24 3.76 5.49 -8.55
CA GLY A 24 4.70 6.52 -8.07
C GLY A 24 4.57 6.83 -6.57
N GLU A 25 5.67 7.26 -5.94
CA GLU A 25 5.73 7.64 -4.52
C GLU A 25 4.67 8.69 -4.16
N GLU A 26 4.27 9.57 -5.08
CA GLU A 26 3.24 10.59 -4.87
C GLU A 26 1.86 10.00 -4.52
N ARG A 27 1.60 8.75 -4.90
CA ARG A 27 0.35 8.05 -4.62
C ARG A 27 0.37 7.26 -3.33
N ARG A 28 1.53 7.05 -2.70
CA ARG A 28 1.69 6.20 -1.51
C ARG A 28 0.75 6.56 -0.37
N LEU A 29 0.79 7.80 0.11
CA LEU A 29 -0.07 8.23 1.22
C LEU A 29 -1.55 8.37 0.82
N PRO A 30 -1.90 8.92 -0.37
CA PRO A 30 -3.27 8.87 -0.87
C PRO A 30 -3.85 7.44 -0.91
N TRP A 31 -3.08 6.46 -1.37
CA TRP A 31 -3.51 5.07 -1.44
C TRP A 31 -3.62 4.42 -0.07
N ALA A 32 -2.69 4.69 0.85
CA ALA A 32 -2.80 4.23 2.23
C ALA A 32 -4.11 4.68 2.88
N ARG A 33 -4.51 5.94 2.67
CA ARG A 33 -5.80 6.47 3.16
C ARG A 33 -6.99 5.79 2.49
N TRP A 34 -6.93 5.60 1.18
CA TRP A 34 -7.99 4.90 0.45
C TRP A 34 -8.17 3.46 0.91
N TYR A 35 -7.07 2.74 1.13
CA TYR A 35 -7.11 1.38 1.67
C TYR A 35 -7.65 1.33 3.10
N ARG A 36 -7.31 2.30 3.96
CA ARG A 36 -7.96 2.41 5.28
C ARG A 36 -9.47 2.59 5.14
N GLN A 37 -9.92 3.50 4.28
CA GLN A 37 -11.35 3.67 4.03
C GLN A 37 -12.00 2.37 3.53
N MET A 38 -11.33 1.64 2.64
CA MET A 38 -11.86 0.37 2.14
C MET A 38 -11.95 -0.70 3.22
N TYR A 39 -11.01 -0.74 4.15
CA TYR A 39 -11.12 -1.59 5.32
C TYR A 39 -12.35 -1.23 6.18
N GLU A 40 -12.59 0.06 6.44
CA GLU A 40 -13.79 0.49 7.17
C GLU A 40 -15.09 0.11 6.44
N ASP A 41 -15.12 0.22 5.11
CA ASP A 41 -16.33 -0.01 4.31
C ASP A 41 -16.68 -1.51 4.16
N CYS A 42 -15.69 -2.40 4.03
CA CYS A 42 -15.93 -3.81 3.72
C CYS A 42 -15.34 -4.82 4.72
N GLY A 43 -14.54 -4.38 5.68
CA GLY A 43 -13.93 -5.21 6.73
C GLY A 43 -12.84 -6.17 6.26
N ALA A 44 -12.42 -6.13 4.98
CA ALA A 44 -11.43 -7.07 4.46
C ALA A 44 -10.01 -6.73 4.97
N PRO A 45 -9.35 -7.60 5.76
CA PRO A 45 -8.08 -7.27 6.44
C PRO A 45 -6.92 -6.97 5.50
N THR A 46 -6.98 -7.43 4.24
CA THR A 46 -5.96 -7.15 3.22
C THR A 46 -5.84 -5.67 2.90
N TYR A 47 -6.94 -4.91 3.02
CA TYR A 47 -6.91 -3.47 2.83
C TYR A 47 -6.18 -2.77 3.98
N LEU A 48 -6.44 -3.16 5.23
CA LEU A 48 -5.70 -2.62 6.37
C LEU A 48 -4.20 -2.93 6.25
N GLN A 49 -3.85 -4.19 5.92
CA GLN A 49 -2.45 -4.59 5.71
C GLN A 49 -1.77 -3.81 4.59
N ALA A 50 -2.51 -3.48 3.52
CA ALA A 50 -1.99 -2.67 2.42
C ALA A 50 -1.68 -1.24 2.88
N ALA A 51 -2.59 -0.61 3.63
CA ALA A 51 -2.36 0.72 4.18
C ALA A 51 -1.15 0.77 5.12
N GLU A 52 -1.07 -0.16 6.06
CA GLU A 52 0.02 -0.25 7.03
C GLU A 52 1.37 -0.48 6.34
N ALA A 53 1.41 -1.33 5.31
CA ALA A 53 2.63 -1.57 4.55
C ALA A 53 3.13 -0.28 3.84
N LEU A 54 2.22 0.54 3.31
CA LEU A 54 2.58 1.80 2.64
C LEU A 54 3.03 2.89 3.62
N GLU A 55 2.43 2.95 4.80
CA GLU A 55 2.82 3.88 5.86
C GLU A 55 4.18 3.51 6.47
N ALA A 56 4.48 2.22 6.56
CA ALA A 56 5.74 1.70 7.12
C ALA A 56 6.99 2.06 6.29
N LEU A 57 6.84 2.52 5.05
CA LEU A 57 7.97 2.96 4.22
C LEU A 57 8.64 4.26 4.72
N GLY A 58 8.03 4.98 5.66
CA GLY A 58 8.61 6.19 6.25
C GLY A 58 8.77 7.33 5.25
N ASP A 59 9.72 8.23 5.53
CA ASP A 59 10.07 9.32 4.61
C ASP A 59 10.66 8.77 3.29
N PRO A 60 10.45 9.46 2.15
CA PRO A 60 10.99 9.08 0.84
C PRO A 60 12.51 8.85 0.85
#